data_AF-A0A6B1IFL7-F1
#
_entry.id   AF-A0A6B1IFL7-F1
#
_cell.length_a   1.000
_cell.length_b   1.000
_cell.length_c   1.000
_cell.angle_alpha   90.00
_cell.angle_beta   90.00
_cell.angle_gamma   90.00
#
_symmetry.space_group_name_H-M   'P 1'
#
loop_
_entity.id
_entity.type
_entity.pdbx_description
1 polymer ?
#
loop_
_entity_poly.entity_id
_entity_poly.type
_entity_poly.pdbx_seq_one_letter_code
_entity_poly.pdbx_strand_id
1 'polypeptide(L)'
;MKENYLDRERDSDYIEPIGPMMVVSCRSQMKSLKKNIDTIYERLIQEPGDIHGRYPHLPYGMLHMLPAEEIEEVNNSKRTKSYNLEQHLNFDSSEIGRDEYISPIDRPEAFNLLIVDFESGPVILDTTQQLLDRNMISDRFAERKGEWIEDNLLSTESFFESLVSCFDERYSLVSDYMRS
;
A
#
# COMPACT_ATOMS: atom_id res chain seq x y z
N MET A 1 -17.75 -11.63 17.75
CA MET A 1 -16.93 -12.84 18.06
C MET A 1 -15.49 -12.42 17.92
N LYS A 2 -14.70 -12.50 19.00
CA LYS A 2 -13.25 -12.29 18.94
C LYS A 2 -12.68 -13.57 18.34
N GLU A 3 -12.25 -13.54 17.09
CA GLU A 3 -11.48 -14.64 16.52
C GLU A 3 -10.17 -14.77 17.31
N ASN A 4 -9.95 -15.95 17.88
CA ASN A 4 -8.72 -16.30 18.59
C ASN A 4 -7.58 -16.31 17.56
N TYR A 5 -6.79 -15.24 17.53
CA TYR A 5 -5.51 -15.14 16.81
C TYR A 5 -4.49 -16.22 17.22
N LEU A 6 -4.78 -16.99 18.27
CA LEU A 6 -3.85 -17.90 18.93
C LEU A 6 -4.05 -19.40 18.60
N ASP A 7 -5.08 -19.79 17.86
CA ASP A 7 -5.46 -21.22 17.72
C ASP A 7 -4.95 -21.92 16.45
N ARG A 8 -3.91 -21.40 15.79
CA ARG A 8 -3.16 -22.20 14.81
C ARG A 8 -1.90 -22.74 15.45
N GLU A 9 -1.98 -23.98 15.93
CA GLU A 9 -0.82 -24.86 16.13
C GLU A 9 0.02 -24.83 14.84
N ARG A 10 1.10 -24.04 14.86
CA ARG A 10 2.15 -24.10 13.84
C ARG A 10 3.45 -24.38 14.58
N ASP A 11 4.20 -25.30 13.99
CA ASP A 11 5.42 -25.92 14.49
C ASP A 11 6.42 -24.95 15.15
N SER A 12 7.21 -25.55 16.04
CA SER A 12 8.13 -24.99 17.03
C SER A 12 9.28 -24.08 16.53
N ASP A 13 9.01 -23.09 15.70
CA ASP A 13 10.01 -22.07 15.39
C ASP A 13 9.89 -20.93 16.39
N TYR A 14 10.86 -20.89 17.31
CA TYR A 14 11.08 -19.79 18.22
C TYR A 14 11.14 -18.46 17.44
N ILE A 15 10.06 -17.68 17.49
CA ILE A 15 10.04 -16.31 16.96
C ILE A 15 10.80 -15.46 17.98
N GLU A 16 12.05 -15.11 17.66
CA GLU A 16 12.77 -14.11 18.45
C GLU A 16 11.88 -12.86 18.59
N PRO A 17 11.84 -12.23 19.77
CA PRO A 17 11.15 -10.97 19.93
C PRO A 17 11.87 -9.94 19.06
N ILE A 18 11.37 -9.80 17.83
CA ILE A 18 11.56 -8.61 17.02
C ILE A 18 11.08 -7.50 17.94
N GLY A 19 12.01 -6.65 18.37
CA GLY A 19 11.73 -5.57 19.31
C GLY A 19 10.63 -4.63 18.77
N PRO A 20 10.49 -3.42 19.31
CA PRO A 20 9.62 -2.42 18.70
C PRO A 20 10.11 -2.08 17.28
N MET A 21 9.67 -2.85 16.29
CA MET A 21 9.95 -2.66 14.87
C MET A 21 8.64 -2.56 14.11
N MET A 22 8.63 -1.71 13.10
CA MET A 22 7.66 -1.70 12.03
C MET A 22 8.42 -1.82 10.72
N VAL A 23 7.79 -2.40 9.70
CA VAL A 23 8.37 -2.52 8.36
C VAL A 23 7.54 -1.73 7.37
N VAL A 24 8.21 -0.96 6.53
CA VAL A 24 7.61 -0.29 5.37
C VAL A 24 8.23 -0.86 4.11
N SER A 25 7.45 -1.59 3.32
CA SER A 25 7.85 -2.00 1.98
C SER A 25 7.62 -0.85 1.00
N CYS A 26 8.56 -0.64 0.08
CA CYS A 26 8.43 0.35 -0.98
C CYS A 26 8.61 -0.34 -2.33
N ARG A 27 7.57 -0.34 -3.15
CA ARG A 27 7.58 -0.90 -4.50
C ARG A 27 7.40 0.21 -5.52
N SER A 28 8.28 0.25 -6.51
CA SER A 28 8.25 1.22 -7.60
C SER A 28 7.93 0.51 -8.91
N GLN A 29 6.90 0.96 -9.62
CA GLN A 29 6.58 0.46 -10.95
C GLN A 29 6.66 1.60 -11.98
N MET A 30 7.80 1.71 -12.66
CA MET A 30 8.07 2.81 -13.61
C MET A 30 7.68 2.50 -15.06
N LYS A 31 7.57 1.21 -15.40
CA LYS A 31 7.33 0.71 -16.76
C LYS A 31 6.31 -0.41 -16.75
N SER A 32 5.77 -0.77 -17.91
CA SER A 32 4.83 -1.88 -18.11
C SER A 32 3.55 -1.79 -17.27
N LEU A 33 3.07 -0.57 -16.98
CA LEU A 33 1.92 -0.32 -16.11
C LEU A 33 0.64 -1.01 -16.61
N LYS A 34 0.46 -1.08 -17.93
CA LYS A 34 -0.70 -1.74 -18.55
C LYS A 34 -0.54 -3.26 -18.74
N LYS A 35 0.69 -3.77 -18.87
CA LYS A 35 0.92 -5.13 -19.38
C LYS A 35 0.88 -6.22 -18.31
N ASN A 36 1.13 -5.87 -17.05
CA ASN A 36 1.28 -6.83 -15.95
C ASN A 36 0.49 -6.42 -14.71
N ILE A 37 -0.64 -5.73 -14.90
CA ILE A 37 -1.40 -5.16 -13.80
C ILE A 37 -1.84 -6.24 -12.80
N ASP A 38 -2.41 -7.35 -13.28
CA ASP A 38 -2.86 -8.47 -12.45
C ASP A 38 -1.70 -9.07 -11.65
N THR A 39 -0.58 -9.37 -12.29
CA THR A 39 0.60 -9.96 -11.62
C THR A 39 1.24 -9.02 -10.59
N ILE A 40 1.26 -7.71 -10.86
CA ILE A 40 1.77 -6.73 -9.88
C ILE A 40 0.90 -6.76 -8.64
N TYR A 41 -0.40 -6.78 -8.84
CA TYR A 41 -1.34 -6.71 -7.75
C TYR A 41 -1.49 -8.01 -6.97
N GLU A 42 -1.44 -9.17 -7.63
CA GLU A 42 -1.34 -10.47 -6.95
C GLU A 42 -0.17 -10.48 -5.96
N ARG A 43 0.97 -9.88 -6.33
CA ARG A 43 2.14 -9.76 -5.44
C ARG A 43 1.91 -8.78 -4.30
N LEU A 44 1.26 -7.64 -4.56
CA LEU A 44 0.92 -6.66 -3.52
C LEU A 44 -0.02 -7.26 -2.47
N ILE A 45 -0.93 -8.15 -2.87
CA ILE A 45 -1.86 -8.83 -1.97
C ILE A 45 -1.19 -9.99 -1.21
N GLN A 46 -0.26 -10.72 -1.84
CA GLN A 46 0.42 -11.86 -1.20
C GLN A 46 1.47 -11.45 -0.15
N GLU A 47 2.16 -10.33 -0.37
CA GLU A 47 3.27 -9.89 0.47
C GLU A 47 2.91 -9.68 1.97
N PRO A 48 1.79 -9.03 2.33
CA PRO A 48 1.34 -8.95 3.72
C PRO A 48 1.13 -10.32 4.37
N GLY A 49 0.49 -11.26 3.67
CA GLY A 49 0.22 -12.60 4.17
C GLY A 49 1.49 -13.39 4.48
N ASP A 50 2.51 -13.27 3.62
CA ASP A 50 3.82 -13.88 3.84
C ASP A 50 4.55 -13.28 5.05
N ILE A 51 4.50 -11.95 5.20
CA ILE A 51 5.12 -11.23 6.32
C ILE A 51 4.44 -11.60 7.63
N HIS A 52 3.13 -11.46 7.73
CA HIS A 52 2.39 -11.79 8.95
C HIS A 52 2.36 -13.28 9.23
N GLY A 53 2.48 -14.13 8.20
CA GLY A 53 2.65 -15.56 8.36
C GLY A 53 3.89 -15.93 9.18
N ARG A 54 4.96 -15.13 9.09
CA ARG A 54 6.21 -15.29 9.86
C ARG A 54 6.26 -14.41 11.11
N TYR A 55 5.69 -13.22 11.04
CA TYR A 55 5.74 -12.20 12.08
C TYR A 55 4.34 -11.61 12.35
N PRO A 56 3.45 -12.36 13.03
CA PRO A 56 2.04 -11.99 13.18
C PRO A 56 1.77 -10.66 13.89
N HIS A 57 2.76 -10.16 14.65
CA HIS A 57 2.67 -8.93 15.43
C HIS A 57 3.50 -7.79 14.85
N LEU A 58 4.15 -7.97 13.71
CA LEU A 58 4.95 -6.92 13.08
C LEU A 58 4.01 -5.96 12.32
N PRO A 59 3.91 -4.68 12.69
CA PRO A 59 3.20 -3.69 11.88
C PRO A 59 3.87 -3.55 10.51
N TYR A 60 3.07 -3.64 9.46
CA TYR A 60 3.50 -3.68 8.08
C TYR A 60 2.77 -2.62 7.24
N GLY A 61 3.55 -1.65 6.77
CA GLY A 61 3.12 -0.64 5.81
C GLY A 61 3.62 -0.94 4.40
N MET A 62 2.86 -0.55 3.39
CA MET A 62 3.23 -0.73 1.98
C MET A 62 3.05 0.56 1.18
N LEU A 63 4.16 1.06 0.64
CA LEU A 63 4.20 2.16 -0.32
C LEU A 63 4.30 1.60 -1.74
N HIS A 64 3.37 1.99 -2.59
CA HIS A 64 3.38 1.68 -4.01
C HIS A 64 3.56 2.96 -4.82
N MET A 65 4.66 3.06 -5.57
CA MET A 65 4.99 4.24 -6.36
C MET A 65 4.75 3.99 -7.84
N LEU A 66 3.93 4.87 -8.44
CA LEU A 66 3.68 4.96 -9.88
C LEU A 66 4.18 6.31 -10.40
N PRO A 67 4.82 6.38 -11.58
CA PRO A 67 5.12 7.66 -12.19
C PRO A 67 3.84 8.30 -12.75
N ALA A 68 3.76 9.62 -12.81
CA ALA A 68 2.64 10.31 -13.45
C ALA A 68 2.53 9.96 -14.95
N GLU A 69 3.66 9.69 -15.59
CA GLU A 69 3.72 9.13 -16.93
C GLU A 69 4.63 7.90 -16.98
N GLU A 70 4.20 6.85 -17.67
CA GLU A 70 4.99 5.62 -17.82
C GLU A 70 6.30 5.91 -18.56
N ILE A 71 7.44 5.49 -18.00
CA ILE A 71 8.75 5.71 -18.61
C ILE A 71 9.06 4.56 -19.58
N GLU A 72 8.97 4.81 -20.88
CA GLU A 72 9.41 3.87 -21.92
C GLU A 72 10.85 4.19 -22.39
N GLU A 73 11.66 3.15 -22.56
CA GLU A 73 12.95 3.28 -23.26
C GLU A 73 12.80 2.77 -24.69
N VAL A 74 12.98 3.67 -25.66
CA VAL A 74 12.93 3.36 -27.08
C VAL A 74 14.23 3.83 -27.71
N ASN A 75 15.03 2.90 -28.24
CA ASN A 75 16.27 3.20 -28.98
C ASN A 75 17.22 4.15 -28.23
N ASN A 76 17.51 3.89 -26.95
CA ASN A 76 18.33 4.75 -26.06
C ASN A 76 17.78 6.17 -25.82
N SER A 77 16.52 6.44 -26.17
CA SER A 77 15.79 7.65 -25.79
C SER A 77 14.72 7.32 -24.75
N LYS A 78 14.58 8.18 -23.73
CA LYS A 78 13.44 8.11 -22.80
C LYS A 78 12.24 8.77 -23.45
N ARG A 79 11.11 8.06 -23.45
CA ARG A 79 9.79 8.58 -23.82
C ARG A 79 8.86 8.35 -22.66
N THR A 80 7.91 9.25 -22.50
CA THR A 80 6.83 9.08 -21.53
C THR A 80 5.53 8.71 -22.23
N LYS A 81 4.63 8.07 -21.49
CA LYS A 81 3.36 7.60 -22.02
C LYS A 81 2.27 7.62 -20.95
N SER A 82 1.11 8.16 -21.30
CA SER A 82 -0.07 8.12 -20.45
C SER A 82 -0.57 6.68 -20.26
N TYR A 83 -1.01 6.36 -19.05
CA TYR A 83 -1.68 5.11 -18.72
C TYR A 83 -3.00 5.40 -18.00
N ASN A 84 -3.85 4.38 -17.84
CA ASN A 84 -5.14 4.54 -17.18
C ASN A 84 -4.96 4.50 -15.66
N LEU A 85 -4.70 5.65 -15.04
CA LEU A 85 -4.56 5.75 -13.59
C LEU A 85 -5.84 5.33 -12.86
N GLU A 86 -7.04 5.65 -13.39
CA GLU A 86 -8.30 5.23 -12.76
C GLU A 86 -8.42 3.71 -12.63
N GLN A 87 -7.85 2.94 -13.57
CA GLN A 87 -7.80 1.47 -13.47
C GLN A 87 -6.98 1.02 -12.26
N HIS A 88 -5.82 1.65 -12.03
CA HIS A 88 -4.98 1.37 -10.87
C HIS A 88 -5.66 1.78 -9.57
N LEU A 89 -6.16 3.00 -9.49
CA LEU A 89 -6.88 3.52 -8.32
C LEU A 89 -8.10 2.66 -7.95
N ASN A 90 -8.83 2.14 -8.94
CA ASN A 90 -9.93 1.22 -8.67
C ASN A 90 -9.45 -0.07 -8.03
N PHE A 91 -8.37 -0.65 -8.55
CA PHE A 91 -7.80 -1.89 -8.02
C PHE A 91 -7.26 -1.68 -6.60
N ASP A 92 -6.44 -0.65 -6.39
CA ASP A 92 -5.90 -0.30 -5.07
C ASP A 92 -7.03 -0.07 -4.05
N SER A 93 -8.13 0.57 -4.50
CA SER A 93 -9.30 0.78 -3.66
C SER A 93 -10.10 -0.48 -3.31
N SER A 94 -10.12 -1.51 -4.16
CA SER A 94 -10.93 -2.71 -3.95
C SER A 94 -10.18 -3.81 -3.22
N GLU A 95 -8.93 -4.09 -3.63
CA GLU A 95 -8.22 -5.28 -3.17
C GLU A 95 -7.26 -5.01 -2.00
N ILE A 96 -6.79 -3.77 -1.83
CA ILE A 96 -5.77 -3.44 -0.82
C ILE A 96 -6.37 -2.51 0.25
N GLY A 97 -7.14 -1.50 -0.15
CA GLY A 97 -7.60 -0.44 0.75
C GLY A 97 -8.94 -0.65 1.46
N ARG A 98 -9.74 -1.69 1.15
CA ARG A 98 -11.14 -1.76 1.67
C ARG A 98 -11.70 -3.12 2.04
N ASP A 99 -11.13 -4.24 1.63
CA ASP A 99 -11.92 -5.45 1.70
C ASP A 99 -12.04 -5.98 3.14
N GLU A 100 -13.23 -5.80 3.73
CA GLU A 100 -13.65 -6.36 5.02
C GLU A 100 -13.73 -7.90 4.97
N TYR A 101 -13.76 -8.48 3.76
CA TYR A 101 -13.73 -9.92 3.53
C TYR A 101 -12.29 -10.47 3.46
N ILE A 102 -11.27 -9.61 3.40
CA ILE A 102 -9.87 -10.02 3.50
C ILE A 102 -9.49 -10.10 4.98
N SER A 103 -8.92 -11.25 5.38
CA SER A 103 -8.43 -11.44 6.73
C SER A 103 -7.42 -10.34 7.09
N PRO A 104 -7.43 -9.80 8.33
CA PRO A 104 -6.44 -8.81 8.76
C PRO A 104 -4.98 -9.25 8.59
N ILE A 105 -4.72 -10.56 8.55
CA ILE A 105 -3.38 -11.12 8.33
C ILE A 105 -2.92 -11.00 6.86
N ASP A 106 -3.86 -10.90 5.93
CA ASP A 106 -3.60 -10.92 4.48
C ASP A 106 -3.55 -9.51 3.87
N ARG A 107 -3.52 -8.46 4.70
CA ARG A 107 -3.46 -7.06 4.26
C ARG A 107 -2.42 -6.27 5.05
N PRO A 108 -1.83 -5.20 4.48
CA PRO A 108 -1.00 -4.30 5.27
C PRO A 108 -1.87 -3.49 6.22
N GLU A 109 -1.31 -3.01 7.33
CA GLU A 109 -2.01 -2.09 8.23
C GLU A 109 -2.05 -0.66 7.70
N ALA A 110 -1.14 -0.32 6.78
CA ALA A 110 -1.18 0.93 6.05
C ALA A 110 -0.76 0.71 4.59
N PHE A 111 -1.50 1.30 3.66
CA PHE A 111 -1.15 1.31 2.24
C PHE A 111 -1.18 2.75 1.73
N ASN A 112 -0.20 3.12 0.91
CA ASN A 112 -0.20 4.41 0.26
C ASN A 112 0.36 4.31 -1.17
N LEU A 113 -0.35 4.97 -2.08
CA LEU A 113 -0.03 5.09 -3.48
C LEU A 113 0.65 6.44 -3.73
N LEU A 114 1.94 6.41 -4.04
CA LEU A 114 2.71 7.57 -4.42
C LEU A 114 2.67 7.76 -5.93
N ILE A 115 1.93 8.76 -6.38
CA ILE A 115 1.95 9.15 -7.79
C ILE A 115 3.00 10.25 -7.94
N VAL A 116 4.07 9.99 -8.69
CA VAL A 116 5.23 10.90 -8.77
C VAL A 116 5.42 11.42 -10.18
N ASP A 117 5.30 12.73 -10.35
CA ASP A 117 5.75 13.38 -11.58
C ASP A 117 7.26 13.57 -11.55
N PHE A 118 7.91 13.22 -12.66
CA PHE A 118 9.36 13.30 -12.84
C PHE A 118 9.77 14.34 -13.88
N GLU A 119 8.85 14.98 -14.60
CA GLU A 119 9.17 15.93 -15.68
C GLU A 119 9.81 17.21 -15.15
N SER A 120 9.27 17.76 -14.07
CA SER A 120 9.75 19.00 -13.43
C SER A 120 10.69 18.74 -12.24
N GLY A 121 11.18 17.51 -12.10
CA GLY A 121 11.73 16.96 -10.85
C GLY A 121 10.70 16.13 -10.08
N PRO A 122 11.11 15.32 -9.08
CA PRO A 122 10.20 14.42 -8.37
C PRO A 122 9.21 15.21 -7.50
N VAL A 123 7.94 15.22 -7.91
CA VAL A 123 6.82 15.84 -7.18
C VAL A 123 5.75 14.80 -6.94
N ILE A 124 5.34 14.62 -5.67
CA ILE A 124 4.23 13.73 -5.30
C ILE A 124 2.91 14.44 -5.61
N LEU A 125 1.99 13.71 -6.23
CA LEU A 125 0.61 14.11 -6.43
C LEU A 125 -0.26 13.44 -5.39
N ASP A 126 -0.56 14.19 -4.35
CA ASP A 126 -1.25 13.75 -3.15
C ASP A 126 -2.72 14.20 -3.10
N THR A 127 -3.18 14.99 -4.07
CA THR A 127 -4.57 15.46 -4.13
C THR A 127 -5.27 15.08 -5.42
N THR A 128 -6.59 14.87 -5.34
CA THR A 128 -7.43 14.60 -6.51
C THR A 128 -7.41 15.77 -7.51
N GLN A 129 -7.29 17.01 -7.03
CA GLN A 129 -7.21 18.19 -7.88
C GLN A 129 -5.96 18.20 -8.76
N GLN A 130 -4.78 17.85 -8.21
CA GLN A 130 -3.56 17.73 -9.01
C GLN A 130 -3.68 16.66 -10.11
N LEU A 131 -4.39 15.56 -9.83
CA LEU A 131 -4.64 14.51 -10.82
C LEU A 131 -5.58 14.99 -11.94
N LEU A 132 -6.61 15.78 -11.60
CA LEU A 132 -7.51 16.41 -12.57
C LEU A 132 -6.78 17.43 -13.46
N ASP A 133 -5.98 18.30 -12.85
CA ASP A 133 -5.23 19.34 -13.57
C ASP A 133 -4.28 18.75 -14.63
N ARG A 134 -3.84 17.50 -14.41
CA ARG A 134 -2.98 16.73 -15.33
C ARG A 134 -3.75 15.78 -16.24
N ASN A 135 -5.07 15.81 -16.23
CA ASN A 135 -5.94 14.91 -17.01
C ASN A 135 -5.65 13.41 -16.76
N MET A 136 -5.21 13.07 -15.54
CA MET A 136 -4.90 11.67 -15.16
C MET A 136 -6.15 10.90 -14.73
N ILE A 137 -7.16 11.60 -14.25
CA ILE A 137 -8.49 11.09 -13.89
C ILE A 137 -9.56 12.01 -14.49
N SER A 138 -10.77 11.49 -14.66
CA SER A 138 -11.93 12.24 -15.11
C SER A 138 -12.67 12.93 -13.98
N ASP A 139 -13.39 14.01 -14.29
CA ASP A 139 -14.28 14.70 -13.33
C ASP A 139 -15.25 13.71 -12.68
N ARG A 140 -15.87 12.83 -13.49
CA ARG A 140 -16.78 11.80 -13.02
C ARG A 140 -16.14 10.84 -12.01
N PHE A 141 -14.86 10.53 -12.18
CA PHE A 141 -14.15 9.67 -11.26
C PHE A 141 -13.86 10.41 -9.94
N ALA A 142 -13.37 11.65 -10.02
CA ALA A 142 -13.13 12.51 -8.87
C ALA A 142 -14.40 12.76 -8.05
N GLU A 143 -15.53 13.07 -8.69
CA GLU A 143 -16.83 13.26 -8.03
C GLU A 143 -17.28 12.02 -7.26
N ARG A 144 -16.94 10.82 -7.74
CA ARG A 144 -17.41 9.56 -7.16
C ARG A 144 -16.48 9.03 -6.06
N LYS A 145 -15.18 9.25 -6.17
CA LYS A 145 -14.16 8.59 -5.33
C LYS A 145 -13.05 9.51 -4.82
N GLY A 146 -12.99 10.77 -5.25
CA GLY A 146 -11.86 11.68 -5.02
C GLY A 146 -11.47 11.82 -3.55
N GLU A 147 -12.41 12.30 -2.72
CA GLU A 147 -12.19 12.46 -1.27
C GLU A 147 -11.68 11.17 -0.61
N TRP A 148 -12.31 10.03 -0.92
CA TRP A 148 -11.88 8.76 -0.34
C TRP A 148 -10.47 8.36 -0.78
N ILE A 149 -10.13 8.52 -2.06
CA ILE A 149 -8.80 8.17 -2.59
C ILE A 149 -7.73 9.07 -1.97
N GLU A 150 -8.02 10.36 -1.82
CA GLU A 150 -7.12 11.33 -1.20
C GLU A 150 -6.78 10.91 0.23
N ASP A 151 -7.81 10.67 1.05
CA ASP A 151 -7.65 10.34 2.46
C ASP A 151 -7.02 8.95 2.71
N ASN A 152 -7.33 7.97 1.85
CA ASN A 152 -7.05 6.55 2.11
C ASN A 152 -5.95 5.95 1.23
N LEU A 153 -5.65 6.54 0.08
CA LEU A 153 -4.62 6.03 -0.83
C LEU A 153 -3.48 7.03 -1.03
N LEU A 154 -3.74 8.32 -1.15
CA LEU A 154 -2.71 9.30 -1.53
C LEU A 154 -2.04 9.99 -0.33
N SER A 155 -2.78 10.16 0.78
CA SER A 155 -2.26 10.82 1.97
C SER A 155 -1.14 10.02 2.64
N THR A 156 0.07 10.56 2.59
CA THR A 156 1.24 10.03 3.31
C THR A 156 1.07 10.21 4.82
N GLU A 157 0.34 11.24 5.25
CA GLU A 157 0.02 11.49 6.66
C GLU A 157 -0.85 10.36 7.21
N SER A 158 -2.00 10.09 6.57
CA SER A 158 -2.91 9.01 6.97
C SER A 158 -2.22 7.64 7.01
N PHE A 159 -1.29 7.41 6.09
CA PHE A 159 -0.47 6.20 6.05
C PHE A 159 0.38 6.02 7.32
N PHE A 160 1.15 7.06 7.69
CA PHE A 160 2.01 6.98 8.88
C PHE A 160 1.19 6.99 10.17
N GLU A 161 0.09 7.74 10.23
CA GLU A 161 -0.83 7.72 11.38
C GLU A 161 -1.39 6.32 11.62
N SER A 162 -1.88 5.65 10.57
CA SER A 162 -2.40 4.28 10.66
C SER A 162 -1.33 3.29 11.12
N LEU A 163 -0.13 3.38 10.55
CA LEU A 163 0.96 2.46 10.87
C LEU A 163 1.49 2.65 12.30
N VAL A 164 1.63 3.91 12.76
CA VAL A 164 2.06 4.23 14.13
C VAL A 164 0.98 3.81 15.13
N SER A 165 -0.30 4.06 14.86
CA SER A 165 -1.39 3.60 15.71
C SER A 165 -1.35 2.07 15.90
N CYS A 166 -1.16 1.32 14.80
CA CYS A 166 -1.05 -0.13 14.89
C CYS A 166 0.18 -0.58 15.68
N PHE A 167 1.31 0.10 15.49
CA PHE A 167 2.52 -0.16 16.24
C PHE A 167 2.34 0.04 17.75
N ASP A 168 1.72 1.15 18.16
CA ASP A 168 1.46 1.44 19.57
C ASP A 168 0.53 0.39 20.21
N GLU A 169 -0.52 -0.02 19.49
CA GLU A 169 -1.43 -1.08 19.92
C GLU A 169 -0.70 -2.43 20.12
N ARG A 170 0.08 -2.87 19.12
CA ARG A 170 0.80 -4.15 19.17
C ARG A 170 1.94 -4.14 20.18
N TYR A 171 2.69 -3.04 20.27
CA TYR A 171 3.77 -2.89 21.24
C TYR A 171 3.25 -2.95 22.68
N SER A 172 2.10 -2.33 22.96
CA SER A 172 1.46 -2.39 24.28
C SER A 172 1.14 -3.83 24.67
N LEU A 173 0.60 -4.63 23.74
CA LEU A 173 0.29 -6.06 23.99
C LEU A 173 1.54 -6.89 24.29
N VAL A 174 2.63 -6.69 23.54
CA VAL A 174 3.90 -7.40 23.77
C VAL A 174 4.53 -6.98 25.10
N SER A 175 4.52 -5.69 25.41
CA SER A 175 5.05 -5.19 26.69
C SER A 175 4.28 -5.75 27.89
N ASP A 176 2.95 -5.88 27.79
CA ASP A 176 2.14 -6.46 28.87
C ASP A 176 2.42 -7.96 29.05
N TYR A 177 2.56 -8.71 27.95
CA TYR A 177 2.95 -10.13 27.99
C TYR A 177 4.33 -10.36 28.62
N MET A 178 5.32 -9.52 28.31
CA MET A 178 6.66 -9.64 28.89
C MET A 178 6.71 -9.29 30.39
N ARG A 179 5.67 -8.63 30.92
CA ARG A 179 5.56 -8.24 32.34
C ARG A 179 4.77 -9.21 33.20
N SER A 180 3.99 -10.12 32.59
CA SER A 180 3.21 -11.17 33.26
C SER A 180 3.99 -12.44 33.52
#